data_AF-A0A2R6I8I7-F1
#
_entry.id   AF-A0A2R6I8I7-F1
#
_cell.length_a   1.000
_cell.length_b   1.000
_cell.length_c   1.000
_cell.angle_alpha   90.00
_cell.angle_beta   90.00
_cell.angle_gamma   90.00
#
_symmetry.space_group_name_H-M   'P 1'
#
loop_
_entity.id
_entity.type
_entity.pdbx_description
1 polymer ?
#
loop_
_entity_poly.entity_id
_entity_poly.type
_entity_poly.pdbx_seq_one_letter_code
_entity_poly.pdbx_strand_id
1 'polypeptide(L)'
;MADEPALTDIGGVDEETAKDLREAGFGTVEDLRGADRDDVADVVGNALAARIMADVDDLEVSTDDSDEAETEVTDEDDEAGVSAEDDEADDDADDESDVSAETDDEADEDADDEADEDEADEDDEADAGEDDEDDEADEDEYEDLEDISGVGPARSEELREAGFATVDDVRGASQDQLADVVGNALAARIKADVGGLEVEEETEPEVEEKEPEVEEESEDVETEMHPRIDVDIEPELDEETERLLGERDRVSTPQFNRQDYHKKKRVPTSWRKPRGTLSKQRIGIKGKGDTVEAGFRSPRAVRGLHPSGFEEVRVHNTDDLEGIDGDRQAVRIASAVGGRKRERIEDAAEEQGIRVLNPTYEEVEVDD
;
A
#
# COMPACT_ATOMS: atom_id res chain seq x y z
N MET A 1 -26.44 47.40 -10.85
CA MET A 1 -25.31 47.08 -11.72
C MET A 1 -24.26 46.50 -10.80
N ALA A 2 -24.29 45.18 -10.59
CA ALA A 2 -23.15 44.51 -9.98
C ALA A 2 -22.04 44.51 -11.04
N ASP A 3 -20.82 44.88 -10.66
CA ASP A 3 -19.65 44.73 -11.53
C ASP A 3 -19.42 43.24 -11.79
N GLU A 4 -19.27 42.86 -13.05
CA GLU A 4 -18.86 41.50 -13.42
C GLU A 4 -17.46 41.21 -12.84
N PRO A 5 -17.21 40.00 -12.32
CA PRO A 5 -15.90 39.65 -11.77
C PRO A 5 -14.83 39.76 -12.85
N ALA A 6 -13.70 40.40 -12.53
CA ALA A 6 -12.58 40.50 -13.44
C ALA A 6 -11.80 39.19 -13.47
N LEU A 7 -11.15 38.87 -14.60
CA LEU A 7 -10.27 37.69 -14.70
C LEU A 7 -9.17 37.67 -13.64
N THR A 8 -8.72 38.84 -13.18
CA THR A 8 -7.70 38.99 -12.13
C THR A 8 -8.21 38.65 -10.73
N ASP A 9 -9.53 38.53 -10.54
CA ASP A 9 -10.11 38.09 -9.27
C ASP A 9 -9.95 36.57 -9.08
N ILE A 10 -9.60 35.84 -10.15
CA ILE A 10 -9.35 34.39 -10.14
C ILE A 10 -7.98 34.09 -9.50
N GLY A 11 -7.97 33.14 -8.58
CA GLY A 11 -6.79 32.75 -7.81
C GLY A 11 -5.64 32.18 -8.66
N GLY A 12 -4.67 33.04 -9.00
CA GLY A 12 -3.46 32.67 -9.75
C GLY A 12 -3.36 33.33 -11.13
N VAL A 13 -4.35 34.14 -11.52
CA VAL A 13 -4.33 34.92 -12.76
C VAL A 13 -3.78 36.32 -12.48
N ASP A 14 -2.55 36.59 -12.93
CA ASP A 14 -1.98 37.93 -12.97
C ASP A 14 -2.40 38.70 -14.23
N GLU A 15 -2.03 39.99 -14.35
CA GLU A 15 -2.46 40.84 -15.49
C GLU A 15 -1.87 40.41 -16.83
N GLU A 16 -0.69 39.77 -16.84
CA GLU A 16 -0.08 39.22 -18.06
C GLU A 16 -0.85 37.99 -18.51
N THR A 17 -1.10 37.05 -17.59
CA THR A 17 -1.93 35.86 -17.83
C THR A 17 -3.36 36.24 -18.25
N ALA A 18 -3.98 37.24 -17.60
CA ALA A 18 -5.30 37.74 -17.97
C ALA A 18 -5.31 38.35 -19.38
N LYS A 19 -4.21 38.99 -19.79
CA LYS A 19 -4.08 39.55 -21.14
C LYS A 19 -3.94 38.44 -22.19
N ASP A 20 -3.17 37.39 -21.91
CA ASP A 20 -2.98 36.26 -22.80
C ASP A 20 -4.30 35.49 -23.00
N LEU A 21 -5.07 35.29 -21.92
CA LEU A 21 -6.43 34.71 -21.98
C LEU A 21 -7.38 35.57 -22.83
N ARG A 22 -7.36 36.90 -22.69
CA ARG A 22 -8.16 37.81 -23.54
C ARG A 22 -7.74 37.74 -25.02
N GLU A 23 -6.46 37.56 -25.31
CA GLU A 23 -5.95 37.44 -26.68
C GLU A 23 -6.34 36.09 -27.32
N ALA A 24 -6.43 35.04 -26.50
CA ALA A 24 -6.92 33.72 -26.91
C ALA A 24 -8.46 33.64 -27.05
N GLY A 25 -9.20 34.66 -26.60
CA GLY A 25 -10.65 34.76 -26.75
C GLY A 25 -11.46 34.58 -25.47
N PHE A 26 -10.81 34.35 -24.32
CA PHE A 26 -11.43 34.26 -23.01
C PHE A 26 -11.40 35.63 -22.32
N GLY A 27 -12.36 36.48 -22.69
CA GLY A 27 -12.39 37.88 -22.25
C GLY A 27 -12.94 38.08 -20.83
N THR A 28 -13.84 37.19 -20.42
CA THR A 28 -14.62 37.26 -19.18
C THR A 28 -14.58 35.94 -18.42
N VAL A 29 -15.00 35.96 -17.16
CA VAL A 29 -15.12 34.76 -16.32
C VAL A 29 -16.17 33.79 -16.89
N GLU A 30 -17.20 34.30 -17.57
CA GLU A 30 -18.23 33.48 -18.23
C GLU A 30 -17.68 32.75 -19.47
N ASP A 31 -16.77 33.38 -20.22
CA ASP A 31 -16.07 32.73 -21.33
C ASP A 31 -15.22 31.54 -20.85
N LEU A 32 -14.58 31.66 -19.68
CA LEU A 32 -13.82 30.56 -19.07
C LEU A 32 -14.72 29.43 -18.56
N ARG A 33 -15.90 29.75 -18.03
CA ARG A 33 -16.88 28.74 -17.57
C ARG A 33 -17.42 27.89 -18.72
N GLY A 34 -17.55 28.47 -19.90
CA GLY A 34 -18.00 27.77 -21.11
C GLY A 34 -16.88 27.10 -21.92
N ALA A 35 -15.61 27.26 -21.53
CA ALA A 35 -14.46 26.75 -22.25
C ALA A 35 -14.10 25.32 -21.83
N ASP A 36 -13.59 24.54 -22.77
CA ASP A 36 -12.98 23.25 -22.46
C ASP A 36 -11.63 23.48 -21.77
N ARG A 37 -11.31 22.62 -20.78
CA ARG A 37 -10.08 22.74 -19.98
C ARG A 37 -8.82 22.71 -20.83
N ASP A 38 -8.82 21.93 -21.91
CA ASP A 38 -7.67 21.79 -22.82
C ASP A 38 -7.40 23.10 -23.59
N ASP A 39 -8.45 23.81 -24.01
CA ASP A 39 -8.30 25.11 -24.71
C ASP A 39 -7.70 26.18 -23.79
N VAL A 40 -8.05 26.17 -22.50
CA VAL A 40 -7.44 27.06 -21.50
C VAL A 40 -6.00 26.62 -21.20
N ALA A 41 -5.75 25.31 -21.14
CA ALA A 41 -4.43 24.75 -20.90
C ALA A 41 -3.41 25.07 -22.00
N ASP A 42 -3.85 25.21 -23.26
CA ASP A 42 -3.00 25.62 -24.37
C ASP A 42 -2.42 27.04 -24.18
N VAL A 43 -3.10 27.90 -23.41
CA VAL A 43 -2.68 29.28 -23.15
C VAL A 43 -1.82 29.38 -21.90
N VAL A 44 -2.28 28.80 -20.79
CA VAL A 44 -1.70 29.03 -19.46
C VAL A 44 -1.03 27.79 -18.85
N GLY A 45 -1.09 26.65 -19.54
CA GLY A 45 -0.58 25.36 -19.09
C GLY A 45 -1.55 24.57 -18.21
N ASN A 46 -1.44 23.24 -18.27
CA ASN A 46 -2.33 22.28 -17.61
C ASN A 46 -2.56 22.51 -16.10
N ALA A 47 -1.52 22.90 -15.37
CA ALA A 47 -1.60 23.08 -13.92
C ALA A 47 -2.38 24.35 -13.54
N LEU A 48 -2.21 25.44 -14.29
CA LEU A 48 -2.88 26.71 -14.04
C LEU A 48 -4.33 26.67 -14.55
N ALA A 49 -4.58 26.04 -15.70
CA ALA A 49 -5.92 25.83 -16.23
C ALA A 49 -6.83 25.06 -15.26
N ALA A 50 -6.33 23.98 -14.65
CA ALA A 50 -7.08 23.21 -13.66
C ALA A 50 -7.52 24.06 -12.45
N ARG A 51 -6.63 24.95 -12.00
CA ARG A 51 -6.87 25.84 -10.87
C ARG A 51 -7.87 26.94 -11.21
N ILE A 52 -7.75 27.51 -12.42
CA ILE A 52 -8.67 28.53 -12.94
C ILE A 52 -10.09 27.95 -13.05
N MET A 53 -10.25 26.77 -13.65
CA MET A 53 -11.58 26.15 -13.80
C MET A 53 -12.24 25.88 -12.44
N ALA A 54 -11.48 25.36 -11.47
CA ALA A 54 -12.00 25.11 -10.13
C ALA A 54 -12.46 26.38 -9.39
N ASP A 55 -11.80 27.52 -9.63
CA ASP A 55 -12.12 28.80 -8.99
C ASP A 55 -13.28 29.53 -9.70
N VAL A 56 -13.39 29.36 -11.03
CA VAL A 56 -14.51 29.88 -11.84
C VAL A 56 -15.83 29.16 -11.54
N ASP A 57 -15.81 27.87 -11.20
CA ASP A 57 -17.00 27.13 -10.75
C ASP A 57 -17.47 27.52 -9.34
N ASP A 58 -16.57 27.99 -8.46
CA ASP A 58 -16.89 28.41 -7.09
C ASP A 58 -17.45 29.85 -7.02
N LEU A 59 -17.22 30.67 -8.07
CA LEU A 59 -17.73 32.04 -8.16
C LEU A 59 -19.24 32.06 -8.51
N GLU A 60 -20.09 32.03 -7.48
CA GLU A 60 -21.54 32.23 -7.61
C GLU A 60 -21.87 33.63 -8.18
N VAL A 61 -22.37 33.67 -9.42
CA VAL A 61 -22.98 34.87 -10.00
C VAL A 61 -24.45 34.93 -9.57
N SER A 62 -24.84 36.02 -8.93
CA SER A 62 -26.24 36.29 -8.62
C SER A 62 -26.98 36.65 -9.92
N THR A 63 -27.52 35.65 -10.61
CA THR A 63 -28.45 35.87 -11.71
C THR A 63 -29.81 36.23 -11.11
N ASP A 64 -30.17 37.52 -11.16
CA ASP A 64 -31.53 38.00 -10.91
C ASP A 64 -32.40 37.61 -12.12
N ASP A 65 -32.81 36.35 -12.17
CA ASP A 65 -33.79 35.85 -13.13
C ASP A 65 -35.17 35.92 -12.46
N SER A 66 -35.81 37.08 -12.62
CA SER A 66 -37.23 37.27 -12.33
C SER A 66 -38.03 36.64 -13.47
N ASP A 67 -38.38 35.35 -13.33
CA ASP A 67 -39.45 34.74 -14.13
C ASP A 67 -40.47 34.06 -13.21
N GLU A 68 -41.68 34.62 -13.23
CA GLU A 68 -42.81 34.18 -12.43
C GLU A 68 -43.42 32.91 -13.04
N ALA A 69 -43.46 31.84 -12.25
CA ALA A 69 -44.32 30.69 -12.53
C ALA A 69 -45.21 30.44 -11.31
N GLU A 70 -46.44 30.92 -11.42
CA GLU A 70 -47.54 30.63 -10.51
C GLU A 70 -47.79 29.11 -10.49
N THR A 71 -47.78 28.51 -9.28
CA THR A 71 -48.41 27.21 -9.06
C THR A 71 -49.43 27.36 -7.94
N GLU A 72 -50.68 27.16 -8.36
CA GLU A 72 -51.89 27.23 -7.58
C GLU A 72 -51.94 26.01 -6.64
N VAL A 73 -51.77 26.21 -5.34
CA VAL A 73 -52.02 25.18 -4.32
C VAL A 73 -53.42 25.42 -3.76
N THR A 74 -54.32 24.49 -4.05
CA THR A 74 -55.66 24.43 -3.48
C THR A 74 -55.60 23.95 -2.04
N ASP A 75 -56.02 24.80 -1.10
CA ASP A 75 -56.37 24.43 0.27
C ASP A 75 -57.54 23.44 0.26
N GLU A 76 -57.35 22.29 0.89
CA GLU A 76 -58.45 21.44 1.33
C GLU A 76 -58.21 21.08 2.80
N ASP A 77 -59.04 21.68 3.65
CA ASP A 77 -59.22 21.41 5.07
C ASP A 77 -59.30 19.90 5.35
N ASP A 78 -58.60 19.41 6.39
CA ASP A 78 -59.16 18.33 7.21
C ASP A 78 -58.71 18.47 8.68
N GLU A 79 -59.69 18.83 9.49
CA GLU A 79 -59.69 18.89 10.94
C GLU A 79 -59.92 17.49 11.54
N ALA A 80 -58.98 16.96 12.33
CA ALA A 80 -59.31 15.98 13.36
C ALA A 80 -58.24 15.95 14.47
N GLY A 81 -58.55 16.59 15.60
CA GLY A 81 -57.79 16.42 16.84
C GLY A 81 -58.19 15.16 17.60
N VAL A 82 -57.28 14.62 18.41
CA VAL A 82 -57.65 13.88 19.64
C VAL A 82 -56.53 13.94 20.70
N SER A 83 -56.94 14.39 21.88
CA SER A 83 -56.55 14.03 23.25
C SER A 83 -55.08 14.01 23.71
N ALA A 84 -54.83 14.91 24.66
CA ALA A 84 -53.79 14.84 25.68
C ALA A 84 -54.22 13.94 26.86
N GLU A 85 -53.31 13.06 27.30
CA GLU A 85 -53.24 12.43 28.64
C GLU A 85 -51.72 12.19 28.84
N ASP A 86 -50.97 12.96 29.64
CA ASP A 86 -50.88 12.99 31.11
C ASP A 86 -50.76 11.58 31.71
N ASP A 87 -49.53 11.12 31.97
CA ASP A 87 -49.27 10.12 33.00
C ASP A 87 -47.85 10.31 33.59
N GLU A 88 -47.76 9.95 34.86
CA GLU A 88 -46.99 10.60 35.91
C GLU A 88 -45.64 9.95 36.17
N ALA A 89 -44.87 10.64 37.01
CA ALA A 89 -43.59 10.22 37.54
C ALA A 89 -43.66 8.94 38.41
N ASP A 90 -42.57 8.18 38.43
CA ASP A 90 -42.20 7.37 39.59
C ASP A 90 -40.70 7.52 39.85
N ASP A 91 -40.42 7.82 41.11
CA ASP A 91 -39.19 8.21 41.78
C ASP A 91 -38.98 7.15 42.87
N ASP A 92 -37.81 6.52 42.94
CA ASP A 92 -37.26 5.77 44.10
C ASP A 92 -36.07 4.92 43.57
N ALA A 93 -34.94 4.72 44.23
CA ALA A 93 -34.33 5.29 45.42
C ALA A 93 -32.88 4.76 45.47
N ASP A 94 -32.03 5.48 46.19
CA ASP A 94 -30.64 5.21 46.57
C ASP A 94 -30.32 3.75 46.99
N ASP A 95 -29.08 3.31 46.69
CA ASP A 95 -28.28 2.52 47.64
C ASP A 95 -26.79 2.85 47.44
N GLU A 96 -26.30 3.67 48.36
CA GLU A 96 -24.90 4.00 48.60
C GLU A 96 -24.34 3.06 49.70
N SER A 97 -23.23 2.40 49.45
CA SER A 97 -22.33 1.96 50.54
C SER A 97 -20.86 1.92 50.09
N ASP A 98 -20.21 3.08 50.24
CA ASP A 98 -19.01 3.35 51.04
C ASP A 98 -17.92 2.26 51.22
N VAL A 99 -16.75 2.59 50.63
CA VAL A 99 -15.35 2.51 51.09
C VAL A 99 -14.74 1.25 51.74
N SER A 100 -13.59 0.84 51.19
CA SER A 100 -12.30 1.01 51.88
C SER A 100 -11.15 0.81 50.88
N ALA A 101 -10.33 1.86 50.74
CA ALA A 101 -9.00 1.83 50.16
C ALA A 101 -8.03 1.17 51.16
N GLU A 102 -7.02 0.46 50.65
CA GLU A 102 -5.66 0.44 51.21
C GLU A 102 -4.70 0.16 50.03
N THR A 103 -3.63 0.96 49.98
CA THR A 103 -2.55 1.05 49.01
C THR A 103 -1.25 0.51 49.61
N ASP A 104 -0.45 -0.23 48.85
CA ASP A 104 1.01 -0.49 48.97
C ASP A 104 1.33 -1.18 47.61
N ASP A 105 2.01 -0.64 46.59
CA ASP A 105 3.26 0.14 46.42
C ASP A 105 4.56 -0.60 46.83
N GLU A 106 5.63 -0.30 46.05
CA GLU A 106 7.01 -0.82 46.06
C GLU A 106 7.24 -2.22 45.42
N ALA A 107 8.16 -2.46 44.48
CA ALA A 107 9.19 -1.66 43.83
C ALA A 107 9.67 -2.40 42.56
N ASP A 108 9.92 -1.66 41.48
CA ASP A 108 10.72 -2.07 40.32
C ASP A 108 12.00 -1.22 40.42
N GLU A 109 13.13 -1.87 40.78
CA GLU A 109 14.43 -1.21 40.92
C GLU A 109 15.24 -1.38 39.63
N ASP A 110 15.88 -0.26 39.28
CA ASP A 110 16.73 0.04 38.14
C ASP A 110 17.81 -1.00 37.78
N ALA A 111 18.16 -1.06 36.49
CA ALA A 111 19.50 -1.45 36.06
C ALA A 111 19.90 -0.64 34.82
N ASP A 112 20.63 0.43 35.15
CA ASP A 112 21.63 1.20 34.40
C ASP A 112 21.82 0.96 32.89
N ASP A 113 21.48 2.03 32.17
CA ASP A 113 22.21 2.60 31.04
C ASP A 113 23.59 3.08 31.53
N GLU A 114 24.68 2.71 30.87
CA GLU A 114 25.89 3.54 30.68
C GLU A 114 26.92 2.81 29.78
N ALA A 115 27.36 3.57 28.75
CA ALA A 115 28.73 3.76 28.27
C ALA A 115 29.51 2.63 27.55
N ASP A 116 29.88 2.89 26.29
CA ASP A 116 31.23 3.32 25.82
C ASP A 116 31.34 2.94 24.32
N GLU A 117 31.31 3.89 23.39
CA GLU A 117 32.42 4.72 22.87
C GLU A 117 33.20 4.07 21.71
N ASP A 118 33.65 4.97 20.82
CA ASP A 118 34.56 4.85 19.66
C ASP A 118 33.86 4.81 18.28
N GLU A 119 33.56 5.95 17.65
CA GLU A 119 34.45 6.98 17.04
C GLU A 119 35.27 6.45 15.86
N ALA A 120 34.88 6.85 14.65
CA ALA A 120 35.76 7.57 13.72
C ALA A 120 35.03 7.82 12.38
N ASP A 121 34.80 9.11 12.13
CA ASP A 121 34.69 9.74 10.81
C ASP A 121 35.76 9.23 9.83
N GLU A 122 35.42 9.20 8.53
CA GLU A 122 35.96 10.16 7.55
C GLU A 122 35.41 9.85 6.15
N ASP A 123 34.93 10.92 5.50
CA ASP A 123 34.58 11.00 4.08
C ASP A 123 35.69 10.47 3.17
N ASP A 124 35.35 9.82 2.04
CA ASP A 124 35.96 10.21 0.76
C ASP A 124 35.13 9.71 -0.44
N GLU A 125 34.95 10.64 -1.37
CA GLU A 125 34.30 10.50 -2.68
C GLU A 125 35.30 10.07 -3.76
N ALA A 126 34.77 9.59 -4.89
CA ALA A 126 35.43 9.40 -6.19
C ALA A 126 36.37 8.17 -6.31
N ASP A 127 36.67 7.60 -7.46
CA ASP A 127 36.44 7.92 -8.87
C ASP A 127 36.64 6.61 -9.66
N ALA A 128 36.05 6.51 -10.85
CA ALA A 128 36.34 5.43 -11.79
C ALA A 128 37.71 5.63 -12.45
N GLY A 129 38.43 4.54 -12.73
CA GLY A 129 39.64 4.57 -13.54
C GLY A 129 40.15 3.18 -13.89
N GLU A 130 39.97 2.79 -15.15
CA GLU A 130 40.71 1.74 -15.84
C GLU A 130 42.20 2.10 -15.92
N ASP A 131 43.08 1.09 -15.88
CA ASP A 131 44.19 0.97 -16.84
C ASP A 131 44.89 -0.41 -16.67
N ASP A 132 45.05 -1.07 -17.82
CA ASP A 132 45.97 -2.17 -18.12
C ASP A 132 47.44 -1.82 -17.78
N GLU A 133 48.26 -2.83 -17.48
CA GLU A 133 49.56 -3.13 -18.15
C GLU A 133 50.43 -4.13 -17.34
N ASP A 134 50.69 -5.28 -17.98
CA ASP A 134 51.92 -6.08 -18.09
C ASP A 134 52.77 -6.51 -16.86
N ASP A 135 52.79 -7.85 -16.67
CA ASP A 135 53.95 -8.77 -16.80
C ASP A 135 55.29 -8.44 -16.08
N GLU A 136 55.64 -9.21 -15.03
CA GLU A 136 56.92 -9.93 -14.94
C GLU A 136 56.96 -10.88 -13.72
N ALA A 137 57.67 -11.99 -13.89
CA ALA A 137 57.62 -13.21 -13.09
C ALA A 137 58.25 -13.12 -11.68
N ASP A 138 57.54 -13.66 -10.69
CA ASP A 138 58.12 -14.19 -9.44
C ASP A 138 58.09 -15.73 -9.52
N GLU A 139 59.19 -16.34 -9.97
CA GLU A 139 59.33 -17.79 -10.12
C GLU A 139 59.50 -18.55 -8.78
N ASP A 140 59.40 -17.88 -7.62
CA ASP A 140 59.82 -18.42 -6.31
C ASP A 140 58.72 -18.39 -5.20
N GLU A 141 57.41 -18.38 -5.51
CA GLU A 141 56.39 -18.38 -4.45
C GLU A 141 56.07 -19.79 -3.87
N TYR A 142 56.39 -20.87 -4.59
CA TYR A 142 56.06 -22.24 -4.17
C TYR A 142 57.28 -23.16 -4.29
N GLU A 143 57.97 -23.42 -3.18
CA GLU A 143 59.13 -24.34 -3.15
C GLU A 143 58.68 -25.81 -3.06
N ASP A 144 57.58 -26.08 -2.37
CA ASP A 144 57.01 -27.42 -2.18
C ASP A 144 55.56 -27.52 -2.67
N LEU A 145 55.15 -28.71 -3.13
CA LEU A 145 53.76 -28.99 -3.54
C LEU A 145 52.72 -28.72 -2.44
N GLU A 146 53.15 -28.75 -1.17
CA GLU A 146 52.28 -28.51 -0.01
C GLU A 146 51.99 -27.03 0.23
N ASP A 147 52.73 -26.14 -0.43
CA ASP A 147 52.50 -24.70 -0.36
C ASP A 147 51.31 -24.28 -1.25
N ILE A 148 50.89 -25.14 -2.18
CA ILE A 148 49.74 -24.91 -3.06
C ILE A 148 48.44 -25.01 -2.26
N SER A 149 47.56 -24.03 -2.43
CA SER A 149 46.30 -23.90 -1.70
C SER A 149 45.41 -25.15 -1.86
N GLY A 150 45.30 -25.94 -0.78
CA GLY A 150 44.46 -27.14 -0.72
C GLY A 150 45.20 -28.47 -0.99
N VAL A 151 46.50 -28.42 -1.28
CA VAL A 151 47.34 -29.63 -1.39
C VAL A 151 47.98 -29.93 -0.04
N GLY A 152 47.32 -30.77 0.76
CA GLY A 152 47.91 -31.29 2.01
C GLY A 152 48.92 -32.42 1.76
N PRO A 153 49.66 -32.88 2.79
CA PRO A 153 50.71 -33.90 2.67
C PRO A 153 50.24 -35.25 2.10
N ALA A 154 48.95 -35.59 2.27
CA ALA A 154 48.38 -36.78 1.65
C ALA A 154 48.19 -36.62 0.14
N ARG A 155 47.79 -35.42 -0.31
CA ARG A 155 47.55 -35.12 -1.72
C ARG A 155 48.85 -34.81 -2.46
N SER A 156 49.85 -34.23 -1.77
CA SER A 156 51.19 -34.05 -2.32
C SER A 156 51.84 -35.40 -2.65
N GLU A 157 51.64 -36.41 -1.80
CA GLU A 157 52.13 -37.77 -2.08
C GLU A 157 51.38 -38.44 -3.24
N GLU A 158 50.06 -38.26 -3.34
CA GLU A 158 49.27 -38.76 -4.48
C GLU A 158 49.69 -38.13 -5.81
N LEU A 159 49.97 -36.82 -5.83
CA LEU A 159 50.49 -36.12 -7.00
C LEU A 159 51.90 -36.61 -7.37
N ARG A 160 52.77 -36.84 -6.39
CA ARG A 160 54.10 -37.43 -6.60
C ARG A 160 54.01 -38.86 -7.15
N GLU A 161 53.09 -39.67 -6.65
CA GLU A 161 52.86 -41.04 -7.14
C GLU A 161 52.31 -41.05 -8.57
N ALA A 162 51.50 -40.06 -8.92
CA ALA A 162 51.01 -39.83 -10.29
C ALA A 162 52.07 -39.25 -11.24
N GLY A 163 53.24 -38.85 -10.73
CA GLY A 163 54.37 -38.36 -11.51
C GLY A 163 54.54 -36.84 -11.56
N PHE A 164 53.75 -36.08 -10.80
CA PHE A 164 53.90 -34.64 -10.63
C PHE A 164 54.70 -34.37 -9.35
N ALA A 165 56.02 -34.41 -9.46
CA ALA A 165 56.90 -34.38 -8.29
C ALA A 165 57.25 -32.95 -7.84
N THR A 166 57.22 -31.99 -8.76
CA THR A 166 57.50 -30.57 -8.50
C THR A 166 56.32 -29.67 -8.89
N VAL A 167 56.35 -28.42 -8.40
CA VAL A 167 55.35 -27.40 -8.76
C VAL A 167 55.35 -27.14 -10.27
N ASP A 168 56.51 -27.19 -10.94
CA ASP A 168 56.61 -27.08 -12.40
C ASP A 168 55.93 -28.23 -13.14
N ASP A 169 55.97 -29.46 -12.60
CA ASP A 169 55.26 -30.59 -13.21
C ASP A 169 53.74 -30.37 -13.17
N VAL A 170 53.23 -29.82 -12.05
CA VAL A 170 51.81 -29.47 -11.90
C VAL A 170 51.43 -28.30 -12.80
N ARG A 171 52.32 -27.29 -12.93
CA ARG A 171 52.13 -26.15 -13.84
C ARG A 171 52.10 -26.60 -15.30
N GLY A 172 52.86 -27.63 -15.69
CA GLY A 172 52.86 -28.20 -17.04
C GLY A 172 51.78 -29.25 -17.34
N ALA A 173 51.08 -29.76 -16.34
CA ALA A 173 50.06 -30.81 -16.48
C ALA A 173 48.70 -30.23 -16.88
N SER A 174 47.94 -30.85 -17.79
CA SER A 174 46.60 -30.36 -18.12
C SER A 174 45.63 -30.49 -16.93
N GLN A 175 44.56 -29.69 -16.92
CA GLN A 175 43.57 -29.73 -15.84
C GLN A 175 42.96 -31.13 -15.69
N ASP A 176 42.71 -31.84 -16.79
CA ASP A 176 42.17 -33.20 -16.77
C ASP A 176 43.16 -34.20 -16.14
N GLN A 177 44.45 -34.07 -16.43
CA GLN A 177 45.49 -34.94 -15.86
C GLN A 177 45.60 -34.77 -14.34
N LEU A 178 45.41 -33.55 -13.84
CA LEU A 178 45.34 -33.29 -12.41
C LEU A 178 44.01 -33.76 -11.83
N ALA A 179 42.90 -33.59 -12.56
CA ALA A 179 41.57 -33.97 -12.12
C ALA A 179 41.42 -35.48 -11.92
N ASP A 180 42.10 -36.31 -12.71
CA ASP A 180 42.11 -37.76 -12.53
C ASP A 180 42.70 -38.19 -11.17
N VAL A 181 43.56 -37.36 -10.57
CA VAL A 181 44.22 -37.62 -9.28
C VAL A 181 43.48 -36.95 -8.12
N VAL A 182 43.25 -35.64 -8.24
CA VAL A 182 42.74 -34.80 -7.13
C VAL A 182 41.29 -34.35 -7.30
N GLY A 183 40.68 -34.60 -8.47
CA GLY A 183 39.31 -34.21 -8.82
C GLY A 183 39.21 -32.83 -9.50
N ASN A 184 38.21 -32.67 -10.40
CA ASN A 184 38.00 -31.45 -11.22
C ASN A 184 38.05 -30.14 -10.43
N ALA A 185 37.38 -30.07 -9.29
CA ALA A 185 37.28 -28.84 -8.50
C ALA A 185 38.62 -28.42 -7.87
N LEU A 186 39.43 -29.37 -7.42
CA LEU A 186 40.74 -29.09 -6.83
C LEU A 186 41.80 -28.87 -7.93
N ALA A 187 41.70 -29.60 -9.04
CA ALA A 187 42.57 -29.40 -10.21
C ALA A 187 42.45 -27.98 -10.78
N ALA A 188 41.22 -27.47 -10.96
CA ALA A 188 40.99 -26.10 -11.40
C ALA A 188 41.58 -25.06 -10.43
N ARG A 189 41.44 -25.30 -9.12
CA ARG A 189 41.99 -24.41 -8.08
C ARG A 189 43.51 -24.41 -8.08
N ILE A 190 44.13 -25.58 -8.12
CA ILE A 190 45.60 -25.74 -8.19
C ILE A 190 46.12 -25.03 -9.43
N LYS A 191 45.48 -25.22 -10.59
CA LYS A 191 45.92 -24.63 -11.86
C LYS A 191 45.80 -23.10 -11.87
N ALA A 192 44.78 -22.55 -11.20
CA ALA A 192 44.66 -21.12 -10.97
C ALA A 192 45.74 -20.57 -10.02
N ASP A 193 46.09 -21.34 -8.98
CA ASP A 193 47.09 -20.96 -7.96
C ASP A 193 48.53 -20.97 -8.51
N VAL A 194 48.89 -21.97 -9.33
CA VAL A 194 50.23 -22.07 -9.95
C VAL A 194 50.35 -21.33 -11.29
N GLY A 195 49.33 -20.55 -11.67
CA GLY A 195 49.32 -19.65 -12.82
C GLY A 195 49.22 -20.32 -14.19
N GLY A 196 48.73 -21.56 -14.26
CA GLY A 196 48.71 -22.35 -15.50
C GLY A 196 47.35 -22.37 -16.21
N LEU A 197 46.50 -21.35 -16.09
CA LEU A 197 45.14 -21.45 -16.64
C LEU A 197 45.14 -21.44 -18.19
N GLU A 198 45.31 -22.61 -18.80
CA GLU A 198 45.11 -22.85 -20.22
C GLU A 198 43.59 -22.96 -20.44
N VAL A 199 42.98 -21.85 -20.85
CA VAL A 199 41.61 -21.83 -21.36
C VAL A 199 41.63 -22.47 -22.74
N GLU A 200 41.56 -23.80 -22.80
CA GLU A 200 41.19 -24.49 -24.04
C GLU A 200 39.66 -24.45 -24.16
N GLU A 201 39.20 -23.56 -25.04
CA GLU A 201 37.87 -23.55 -25.61
C GLU A 201 37.66 -24.86 -26.38
N GLU A 202 36.96 -25.83 -25.77
CA GLU A 202 36.07 -26.83 -26.40
C GLU A 202 35.84 -28.01 -25.42
N THR A 203 34.71 -28.00 -24.73
CA THR A 203 34.10 -29.25 -24.24
C THR A 203 32.60 -29.14 -24.41
N GLU A 204 32.16 -29.31 -25.65
CA GLU A 204 30.75 -29.50 -25.99
C GLU A 204 30.27 -30.85 -25.43
N PRO A 205 29.24 -30.91 -24.57
CA PRO A 205 28.54 -32.16 -24.32
C PRO A 205 27.66 -32.48 -25.55
N GLU A 206 27.85 -33.65 -26.16
CA GLU A 206 26.93 -34.20 -27.17
C GLU A 206 25.52 -34.34 -26.57
N VAL A 207 24.65 -33.36 -26.85
CA VAL A 207 23.21 -33.42 -26.57
C VAL A 207 22.49 -33.71 -27.88
N GLU A 208 21.80 -34.85 -27.87
CA GLU A 208 20.90 -35.35 -28.92
C GLU A 208 20.02 -34.23 -29.48
N GLU A 209 20.10 -33.98 -30.80
CA GLU A 209 19.32 -32.95 -31.51
C GLU A 209 17.81 -33.17 -31.34
N LYS A 210 17.23 -32.51 -30.33
CA LYS A 210 15.79 -32.24 -30.30
C LYS A 210 15.57 -31.08 -31.28
N GLU A 211 14.71 -31.30 -32.27
CA GLU A 211 14.32 -30.32 -33.29
C GLU A 211 14.08 -28.94 -32.66
N PRO A 212 14.45 -27.82 -33.33
CA PRO A 212 14.17 -26.49 -32.80
C PRO A 212 12.64 -26.34 -32.71
N GLU A 213 12.12 -26.42 -31.50
CA GLU A 213 10.79 -25.94 -31.18
C GLU A 213 10.79 -24.47 -31.57
N VAL A 214 9.93 -24.14 -32.53
CA VAL A 214 9.68 -22.77 -32.99
C VAL A 214 9.44 -21.93 -31.74
N GLU A 215 10.37 -21.02 -31.44
CA GLU A 215 10.10 -19.90 -30.55
C GLU A 215 9.05 -19.07 -31.31
N GLU A 216 7.77 -19.34 -31.03
CA GLU A 216 6.70 -18.42 -31.35
C GLU A 216 7.13 -17.10 -30.72
N GLU A 217 7.46 -16.11 -31.57
CA GLU A 217 7.55 -14.72 -31.17
C GLU A 217 6.28 -14.43 -30.37
N SER A 218 6.40 -14.33 -29.05
CA SER A 218 5.31 -13.89 -28.20
C SER A 218 4.97 -12.49 -28.67
N GLU A 219 3.90 -12.38 -29.45
CA GLU A 219 3.27 -11.09 -29.73
C GLU A 219 3.16 -10.40 -28.37
N ASP A 220 3.71 -9.18 -28.24
CA ASP A 220 3.57 -8.36 -27.05
C ASP A 220 2.07 -8.06 -26.85
N VAL A 221 1.35 -9.01 -26.27
CA VAL A 221 -0.07 -8.91 -25.94
C VAL A 221 -0.17 -8.04 -24.69
N GLU A 222 -1.04 -7.02 -24.76
CA GLU A 222 -1.25 -6.13 -23.63
C GLU A 222 -1.91 -6.92 -22.49
N THR A 223 -1.26 -6.95 -21.33
CA THR A 223 -1.73 -7.67 -20.14
C THR A 223 -2.20 -6.68 -19.09
N GLU A 224 -3.38 -6.94 -18.49
CA GLU A 224 -3.88 -6.16 -17.36
C GLU A 224 -4.24 -7.04 -16.16
N MET A 225 -4.17 -6.44 -14.97
CA MET A 225 -4.43 -7.09 -13.70
C MET A 225 -5.93 -7.11 -13.41
N HIS A 226 -6.55 -8.28 -13.49
CA HIS A 226 -7.97 -8.48 -13.17
C HIS A 226 -8.17 -9.19 -11.84
N PRO A 227 -9.25 -8.87 -11.09
CA PRO A 227 -9.62 -9.68 -9.96
C PRO A 227 -10.05 -11.07 -10.45
N ARG A 228 -9.61 -12.11 -9.75
CA ARG A 228 -9.92 -13.51 -10.11
C ARG A 228 -11.41 -13.87 -10.00
N ILE A 229 -12.20 -13.10 -9.25
CA ILE A 229 -13.64 -13.32 -9.02
C ILE A 229 -14.40 -12.03 -9.30
N ASP A 230 -15.66 -12.18 -9.72
CA ASP A 230 -16.65 -11.11 -9.82
C ASP A 230 -16.75 -10.25 -8.54
N VAL A 231 -16.34 -9.00 -8.68
CA VAL A 231 -16.41 -7.98 -7.62
C VAL A 231 -17.73 -7.23 -7.61
N ASP A 232 -18.53 -7.35 -8.67
CA ASP A 232 -19.73 -6.53 -8.93
C ASP A 232 -21.03 -7.12 -8.38
N ILE A 233 -20.95 -8.19 -7.57
CA ILE A 233 -22.11 -8.74 -6.89
C ILE A 233 -22.60 -7.71 -5.85
N GLU A 234 -23.87 -7.33 -5.94
CA GLU A 234 -24.55 -6.43 -5.02
C GLU A 234 -25.51 -7.21 -4.11
N PRO A 235 -25.67 -6.81 -2.83
CA PRO A 235 -26.57 -7.50 -1.92
C PRO A 235 -28.03 -7.16 -2.16
N GLU A 236 -28.92 -8.10 -1.84
CA GLU A 236 -30.35 -7.83 -1.70
C GLU A 236 -30.64 -7.22 -0.32
N LEU A 237 -30.97 -5.93 -0.28
CA LEU A 237 -31.31 -5.20 0.94
C LEU A 237 -32.79 -4.77 0.94
N ASP A 238 -33.39 -4.71 2.12
CA ASP A 238 -34.70 -4.08 2.29
C ASP A 238 -34.60 -2.55 2.22
N GLU A 239 -35.68 -1.89 1.76
CA GLU A 239 -35.74 -0.43 1.56
C GLU A 239 -35.34 0.38 2.82
N GLU A 240 -35.67 -0.13 4.00
CA GLU A 240 -35.33 0.51 5.28
C GLU A 240 -33.84 0.38 5.58
N THR A 241 -33.25 -0.80 5.40
CA THR A 241 -31.81 -1.03 5.56
C THR A 241 -31.01 -0.21 4.57
N GLU A 242 -31.42 -0.13 3.31
CA GLU A 242 -30.77 0.71 2.30
C GLU A 242 -30.80 2.19 2.70
N ARG A 243 -31.97 2.70 3.13
CA ARG A 243 -32.12 4.07 3.63
C ARG A 243 -31.19 4.34 4.82
N LEU A 244 -31.15 3.45 5.81
CA LEU A 244 -30.30 3.59 6.99
C LEU A 244 -28.80 3.49 6.64
N LEU A 245 -28.45 2.73 5.61
CA LEU A 245 -27.08 2.60 5.12
C LEU A 245 -26.62 3.92 4.50
N GLY A 246 -27.47 4.54 3.67
CA GLY A 246 -27.25 5.88 3.14
C GLY A 246 -27.20 6.96 4.23
N GLU A 247 -28.03 6.85 5.28
CA GLU A 247 -27.95 7.76 6.44
C GLU A 247 -26.61 7.62 7.17
N ARG A 248 -26.13 6.39 7.38
CA ARG A 248 -24.83 6.11 8.02
C ARG A 248 -23.67 6.69 7.21
N ASP A 249 -23.71 6.58 5.89
CA ASP A 249 -22.69 7.12 5.00
C ASP A 249 -22.67 8.66 5.03
N ARG A 250 -23.85 9.28 4.99
CA ARG A 250 -24.01 10.73 5.07
C ARG A 250 -23.59 11.30 6.43
N VAL A 251 -23.95 10.63 7.52
CA VAL A 251 -23.64 11.08 8.88
C VAL A 251 -22.25 10.60 9.27
N SER A 252 -21.24 11.43 8.98
CA SER A 252 -19.87 11.13 9.37
C SER A 252 -19.70 11.11 10.89
N THR A 253 -18.94 10.12 11.36
CA THR A 253 -18.54 10.02 12.76
C THR A 253 -17.23 10.77 12.98
N PRO A 254 -17.04 11.52 14.09
CA PRO A 254 -15.76 12.13 14.41
C PRO A 254 -14.64 11.08 14.47
N GLN A 255 -13.40 11.48 14.20
CA GLN A 255 -12.25 10.55 14.18
C GLN A 255 -11.97 9.86 15.53
N PHE A 256 -12.48 10.40 16.65
CA PHE A 256 -12.25 9.89 18.01
C PHE A 256 -10.78 9.60 18.34
N ASN A 257 -9.87 10.48 17.91
CA ASN A 257 -8.47 10.40 18.30
C ASN A 257 -8.26 10.88 19.75
N ARG A 258 -7.29 10.29 20.44
CA ARG A 258 -6.90 10.71 21.81
C ARG A 258 -6.55 12.20 21.85
N GLN A 259 -6.98 12.92 22.89
CA GLN A 259 -6.62 14.34 23.05
C GLN A 259 -5.10 14.57 22.92
N ASP A 260 -4.73 15.65 22.23
CA ASP A 260 -3.34 16.10 22.04
C ASP A 260 -2.40 15.08 21.37
N TYR A 261 -2.92 14.04 20.69
CA TYR A 261 -2.09 13.06 19.94
C TYR A 261 -1.17 13.75 18.91
N HIS A 262 -1.69 14.72 18.16
CA HIS A 262 -0.94 15.47 17.16
C HIS A 262 0.16 16.36 17.76
N LYS A 263 0.14 16.63 19.07
CA LYS A 263 1.16 17.48 19.72
C LYS A 263 2.42 16.71 20.13
N LYS A 264 2.33 15.39 20.30
CA LYS A 264 3.43 14.57 20.84
C LYS A 264 3.46 13.20 20.15
N LYS A 265 4.57 12.87 19.48
CA LYS A 265 4.77 11.58 18.79
C LYS A 265 4.58 10.36 19.69
N ARG A 266 4.97 10.44 20.96
CA ARG A 266 4.78 9.36 21.95
C ARG A 266 3.31 9.10 22.34
N VAL A 267 2.39 9.99 21.95
CA VAL A 267 0.96 9.86 22.24
C VAL A 267 0.28 9.31 20.98
N PRO A 268 -0.16 8.04 20.98
CA PRO A 268 -0.80 7.45 19.80
C PRO A 268 -2.20 8.02 19.57
N THR A 269 -2.73 7.80 18.37
CA THR A 269 -4.09 8.16 17.95
C THR A 269 -5.17 7.41 18.73
N SER A 270 -4.88 6.18 19.17
CA SER A 270 -5.81 5.32 19.92
C SER A 270 -6.50 6.03 21.08
N TRP A 271 -7.83 6.07 21.04
CA TRP A 271 -8.68 6.79 22.00
C TRP A 271 -8.39 6.40 23.45
N ARG A 272 -8.34 7.43 24.31
CA ARG A 272 -8.30 7.29 25.77
C ARG A 272 -9.19 8.37 26.37
N LYS A 273 -10.10 7.97 27.27
CA LYS A 273 -10.98 8.91 27.98
C LYS A 273 -10.14 10.03 28.64
N PRO A 274 -10.37 11.31 28.32
CA PRO A 274 -9.60 12.39 28.92
C PRO A 274 -9.92 12.48 30.42
N ARG A 275 -8.93 12.23 31.28
CA ARG A 275 -9.12 12.16 32.74
C ARG A 275 -8.79 13.46 33.47
N GLY A 276 -7.86 14.26 32.97
CA GLY A 276 -7.32 15.42 33.68
C GLY A 276 -8.38 16.46 34.06
N THR A 277 -8.28 17.01 35.28
CA THR A 277 -9.31 17.90 35.86
C THR A 277 -9.62 19.13 35.01
N LEU A 278 -8.59 19.68 34.36
CA LEU A 278 -8.68 20.88 33.53
C LEU A 278 -8.66 20.58 32.02
N SER A 279 -8.77 19.30 31.63
CA SER A 279 -8.80 18.91 30.21
C SER A 279 -9.96 19.61 29.51
N LYS A 280 -9.63 20.31 28.43
CA LYS A 280 -10.60 21.09 27.66
C LYS A 280 -11.55 20.19 26.85
N GLN A 281 -11.06 19.04 26.40
CA GLN A 281 -11.90 18.01 25.77
C GLN A 281 -12.86 17.40 26.79
N ARG A 282 -12.38 17.06 28.00
CA ARG A 282 -13.23 16.50 29.08
C ARG A 282 -14.35 17.45 29.51
N ILE A 283 -14.07 18.75 29.53
CA ILE A 283 -15.06 19.79 29.88
C ILE A 283 -16.08 19.99 28.74
N GLY A 284 -15.82 19.51 27.52
CA GLY A 284 -16.71 19.69 26.38
C GLY A 284 -16.56 21.05 25.67
N ILE A 285 -15.36 21.65 25.71
CA ILE A 285 -15.12 22.92 25.00
C ILE A 285 -15.08 22.65 23.50
N LYS A 286 -15.98 23.32 22.77
CA LYS A 286 -16.07 23.26 21.30
C LYS A 286 -14.70 23.50 20.65
N GLY A 287 -14.36 22.67 19.67
CA GLY A 287 -13.07 22.71 18.96
C GLY A 287 -11.95 21.88 19.57
N LYS A 288 -12.20 21.13 20.65
CA LYS A 288 -11.25 20.16 21.22
C LYS A 288 -11.51 18.70 20.84
N GLY A 289 -12.44 18.49 19.91
CA GLY A 289 -12.92 17.18 19.48
C GLY A 289 -13.98 16.62 20.43
N ASP A 290 -14.88 15.84 19.86
CA ASP A 290 -15.96 15.20 20.60
C ASP A 290 -15.44 14.08 21.51
N THR A 291 -16.16 13.86 22.61
CA THR A 291 -15.90 12.73 23.50
C THR A 291 -16.75 11.55 23.07
N VAL A 292 -16.20 10.33 23.13
CA VAL A 292 -16.96 9.11 22.81
C VAL A 292 -18.17 8.97 23.74
N GLU A 293 -19.36 8.93 23.13
CA GLU A 293 -20.66 8.81 23.81
C GLU A 293 -21.56 7.83 23.06
N ALA A 294 -22.61 7.33 23.71
CA ALA A 294 -23.52 6.35 23.12
C ALA A 294 -24.36 6.92 21.97
N GLY A 295 -24.53 8.25 21.90
CA GLY A 295 -25.27 8.93 20.85
C GLY A 295 -24.60 8.86 19.46
N PHE A 296 -23.30 8.58 19.39
CA PHE A 296 -22.57 8.44 18.13
C PHE A 296 -22.69 7.05 17.51
N ARG A 297 -23.54 6.17 18.05
CA ARG A 297 -23.72 4.83 17.51
C ARG A 297 -24.50 4.90 16.20
N SER A 298 -24.02 4.16 15.20
CA SER A 298 -24.76 3.92 13.96
C SER A 298 -26.06 3.14 14.21
N PRO A 299 -27.07 3.27 13.33
CA PRO A 299 -28.34 2.55 13.45
C PRO A 299 -28.11 1.04 13.57
N ARG A 300 -28.93 0.37 14.38
CA ARG A 300 -28.69 -1.04 14.73
C ARG A 300 -28.75 -1.99 13.53
N ALA A 301 -29.62 -1.72 12.56
CA ALA A 301 -29.82 -2.56 11.38
C ALA A 301 -28.58 -2.60 10.48
N VAL A 302 -27.88 -1.47 10.32
CA VAL A 302 -26.73 -1.32 9.39
C VAL A 302 -25.37 -1.29 10.08
N ARG A 303 -25.34 -1.50 11.40
CA ARG A 303 -24.11 -1.43 12.18
C ARG A 303 -23.23 -2.65 11.88
N GLY A 304 -22.06 -2.39 11.31
CA GLY A 304 -21.08 -3.43 10.99
C GLY A 304 -21.20 -3.99 9.56
N LEU A 305 -22.17 -3.52 8.77
CA LEU A 305 -22.22 -3.83 7.34
C LEU A 305 -21.07 -3.15 6.58
N HIS A 306 -20.58 -3.81 5.54
CA HIS A 306 -19.67 -3.21 4.57
C HIS A 306 -20.30 -1.96 3.93
N PRO A 307 -19.52 -1.00 3.38
CA PRO A 307 -20.09 0.13 2.62
C PRO A 307 -21.00 -0.30 1.47
N SER A 308 -20.71 -1.45 0.85
CA SER A 308 -21.59 -2.04 -0.18
C SER A 308 -22.86 -2.70 0.37
N GLY A 309 -23.03 -2.77 1.70
CA GLY A 309 -24.22 -3.34 2.35
C GLY A 309 -24.12 -4.80 2.78
N PHE A 310 -23.08 -5.54 2.39
CA PHE A 310 -22.92 -6.93 2.83
C PHE A 310 -22.61 -7.07 4.32
N GLU A 311 -23.11 -8.14 4.92
CA GLU A 311 -22.62 -8.66 6.20
C GLU A 311 -21.30 -9.40 5.97
N GLU A 312 -20.22 -9.00 6.66
CA GLU A 312 -18.90 -9.60 6.47
C GLU A 312 -18.76 -10.92 7.24
N VAL A 313 -18.42 -12.00 6.55
CA VAL A 313 -18.08 -13.31 7.14
C VAL A 313 -16.59 -13.58 6.97
N ARG A 314 -15.91 -13.87 8.07
CA ARG A 314 -14.46 -14.16 8.05
C ARG A 314 -14.20 -15.65 7.82
N VAL A 315 -13.44 -15.96 6.77
CA VAL A 315 -13.20 -17.34 6.32
C VAL A 315 -11.71 -17.71 6.40
N HIS A 316 -11.43 -18.96 6.76
CA HIS A 316 -10.09 -19.53 6.88
C HIS A 316 -9.82 -20.72 5.94
N ASN A 317 -10.88 -21.38 5.48
CA ASN A 317 -10.82 -22.58 4.66
C ASN A 317 -12.12 -22.75 3.85
N THR A 318 -12.11 -23.71 2.91
CA THR A 318 -13.26 -23.98 2.03
C THR A 318 -14.52 -24.43 2.80
N ASP A 319 -14.36 -25.11 3.93
CA ASP A 319 -15.50 -25.59 4.72
C ASP A 319 -16.23 -24.44 5.42
N ASP A 320 -15.56 -23.32 5.69
CA ASP A 320 -16.20 -22.14 6.29
C ASP A 320 -17.14 -21.42 5.30
N LEU A 321 -17.13 -21.77 4.02
CA LEU A 321 -18.07 -21.25 3.02
C LEU A 321 -19.46 -21.89 3.16
N GLU A 322 -19.57 -23.03 3.85
CA GLU A 322 -20.82 -23.75 3.98
C GLU A 322 -21.85 -22.94 4.82
N GLY A 323 -23.02 -22.67 4.22
CA GLY A 323 -24.12 -21.98 4.88
C GLY A 323 -24.06 -20.45 4.83
N ILE A 324 -23.14 -19.88 4.04
CA ILE A 324 -23.11 -18.45 3.74
C ILE A 324 -24.14 -18.13 2.65
N ASP A 325 -24.91 -17.06 2.86
CA ASP A 325 -25.93 -16.57 1.92
C ASP A 325 -25.34 -15.46 1.02
N GLY A 326 -25.00 -15.78 -0.23
CA GLY A 326 -24.31 -14.88 -1.16
C GLY A 326 -25.06 -13.58 -1.46
N ASP A 327 -26.38 -13.59 -1.33
CA ASP A 327 -27.23 -12.41 -1.58
C ASP A 327 -27.15 -11.38 -0.44
N ARG A 328 -26.68 -11.76 0.75
CA ARG A 328 -26.66 -10.89 1.95
C ARG A 328 -25.30 -10.81 2.62
N GLN A 329 -24.47 -11.81 2.43
CA GLN A 329 -23.17 -11.96 3.09
C GLN A 329 -22.06 -11.99 2.06
N ALA A 330 -20.96 -11.31 2.39
CA ALA A 330 -19.72 -11.37 1.63
C ALA A 330 -18.60 -11.93 2.49
N VAL A 331 -17.67 -12.62 1.84
CA VAL A 331 -16.57 -13.29 2.51
C VAL A 331 -15.34 -12.41 2.53
N ARG A 332 -14.69 -12.33 3.70
CA ARG A 332 -13.33 -11.81 3.84
C ARG A 332 -12.39 -12.95 4.23
N ILE A 333 -11.50 -13.31 3.30
CA ILE A 333 -10.49 -14.34 3.54
C ILE A 333 -9.45 -13.79 4.51
N ALA A 334 -9.18 -14.53 5.59
CA ALA A 334 -8.18 -14.13 6.56
C ALA A 334 -6.77 -14.01 5.92
N SER A 335 -6.01 -12.98 6.30
CA SER A 335 -4.67 -12.72 5.76
C SER A 335 -3.66 -13.86 5.98
N ALA A 336 -3.85 -14.69 7.00
CA ALA A 336 -3.00 -15.85 7.29
C ALA A 336 -3.19 -17.02 6.30
N VAL A 337 -4.21 -16.97 5.44
CA VAL A 337 -4.46 -18.00 4.42
C VAL A 337 -3.52 -17.77 3.23
N GLY A 338 -2.64 -18.74 2.97
CA GLY A 338 -1.69 -18.66 1.85
C GLY A 338 -2.32 -18.90 0.47
N GLY A 339 -1.64 -18.45 -0.59
CA GLY A 339 -2.14 -18.43 -1.98
C GLY A 339 -2.80 -19.73 -2.45
N ARG A 340 -2.14 -20.88 -2.27
CA ARG A 340 -2.70 -22.20 -2.64
C ARG A 340 -4.07 -22.50 -2.02
N LYS A 341 -4.31 -22.04 -0.78
CA LYS A 341 -5.62 -22.23 -0.14
C LYS A 341 -6.60 -21.14 -0.56
N ARG A 342 -6.11 -19.91 -0.77
CA ARG A 342 -6.93 -18.81 -1.28
C ARG A 342 -7.55 -19.15 -2.62
N GLU A 343 -6.75 -19.63 -3.58
CA GLU A 343 -7.21 -20.09 -4.89
C GLU A 343 -8.44 -21.00 -4.78
N ARG A 344 -8.35 -22.06 -3.96
CA ARG A 344 -9.47 -22.99 -3.75
C ARG A 344 -10.69 -22.38 -3.07
N ILE A 345 -10.48 -21.41 -2.18
CA ILE A 345 -11.59 -20.71 -1.52
C ILE A 345 -12.26 -19.78 -2.53
N GLU A 346 -11.48 -19.14 -3.38
CA GLU A 346 -11.94 -18.20 -4.39
C GLU A 346 -12.78 -18.94 -5.45
N ASP A 347 -12.24 -20.02 -6.02
CA ASP A 347 -12.97 -20.86 -7.00
C ASP A 347 -14.30 -21.39 -6.39
N ALA A 348 -14.26 -21.89 -5.15
CA ALA A 348 -15.45 -22.41 -4.48
C ALA A 348 -16.47 -21.32 -4.08
N ALA A 349 -16.03 -20.08 -3.88
CA ALA A 349 -16.90 -18.95 -3.57
C ALA A 349 -17.61 -18.45 -4.84
N GLU A 350 -16.89 -18.37 -5.96
CA GLU A 350 -17.44 -18.04 -7.28
C GLU A 350 -18.52 -19.05 -7.71
N GLU A 351 -18.24 -20.36 -7.57
CA GLU A 351 -19.20 -21.44 -7.84
C GLU A 351 -20.51 -21.30 -7.02
N GLN A 352 -20.43 -20.69 -5.83
CA GLN A 352 -21.56 -20.46 -4.92
C GLN A 352 -22.18 -19.07 -5.08
N GLY A 353 -21.65 -18.21 -5.96
CA GLY A 353 -22.11 -16.84 -6.15
C GLY A 353 -21.85 -15.93 -4.94
N ILE A 354 -20.81 -16.22 -4.16
CA ILE A 354 -20.45 -15.47 -2.95
C ILE A 354 -19.34 -14.47 -3.28
N ARG A 355 -19.58 -13.18 -2.99
CA ARG A 355 -18.57 -12.13 -3.18
C ARG A 355 -17.40 -12.28 -2.20
N VAL A 356 -16.18 -12.24 -2.73
CA VAL A 356 -14.94 -12.14 -1.92
C VAL A 356 -14.48 -10.67 -1.86
N LEU A 357 -14.43 -10.11 -0.66
CA LEU A 357 -14.08 -8.69 -0.44
C LEU A 357 -12.61 -8.35 -0.67
N ASN A 358 -11.74 -9.35 -0.61
CA ASN A 358 -10.31 -9.21 -0.80
C ASN A 358 -9.81 -10.25 -1.81
N PRO A 359 -10.12 -10.09 -3.11
CA PRO A 359 -9.76 -11.06 -4.15
C PRO A 359 -8.25 -11.02 -4.46
N THR A 360 -7.74 -12.13 -4.99
CA THR A 360 -6.44 -12.19 -5.66
C THR A 360 -6.56 -11.57 -7.06
N TYR A 361 -5.56 -10.81 -7.49
CA TYR A 361 -5.49 -10.27 -8.85
C TYR A 361 -4.53 -11.11 -9.69
N GLU A 362 -4.91 -11.42 -10.92
CA GLU A 362 -4.12 -12.17 -11.90
C GLU A 362 -3.98 -11.39 -13.20
N GLU A 363 -2.86 -11.63 -13.90
CA GLU A 363 -2.57 -11.00 -15.19
C GLU A 363 -3.36 -11.74 -16.27
N VAL A 364 -4.24 -11.02 -16.97
CA VAL A 364 -5.05 -11.54 -18.07
C VAL A 364 -4.63 -10.82 -19.35
N GLU A 365 -4.41 -11.60 -20.41
CA GLU A 365 -4.13 -11.09 -21.76
C GLU A 365 -5.41 -10.46 -22.32
N VAL A 366 -5.31 -9.24 -22.83
CA VAL A 366 -6.44 -8.53 -23.43
C VAL A 366 -6.18 -8.33 -24.91
N ASP A 367 -7.09 -8.86 -25.71
CA ASP A 367 -7.13 -8.62 -27.14
C ASP A 367 -7.79 -7.25 -27.40
N ASP A 368 -7.04 -6.30 -27.98
CA ASP A 368 -7.49 -4.96 -28.39
C ASP A 368 -8.57 -4.94 -29.50
#